data_AF-A0A7C0WEL4-F1
#
_entry.id   AF-A0A7C0WEL4-F1
#
_cell.length_a   1.000
_cell.length_b   1.000
_cell.length_c   1.000
_cell.angle_alpha   90.00
_cell.angle_beta   90.00
_cell.angle_gamma   90.00
#
_symmetry.space_group_name_H-M   'P 1'
#
loop_
_entity.id
_entity.type
_entity.pdbx_description
1 polymer ?
#
loop_
_entity_poly.entity_id
_entity_poly.type
_entity_poly.pdbx_seq_one_letter_code
_entity_poly.pdbx_strand_id
1 'polypeptide(L)'
;MQQYLDLMAHVRNNGVRKEDRTGTGTLSVFGYQMRFDLRQGFPLLTTKKLHLKSILHELLWFLSGDTNTAYLKRHGISIWDEWADENGDLGPVYGRQWRAWPAWDGSHIDQITKIVDELKSNPDSRRLIVSAWNVAELDEMALSPCHCLFQFWAAEGRLSCQLYQRS
;
A
#
# COMPACT_ATOMS: atom_id res chain seq x y z
N MET A 1 6.63 -15.58 9.55
CA MET A 1 5.43 -14.92 10.12
C MET A 1 5.51 -14.69 11.62
N GLN A 2 6.52 -15.23 12.32
CA GLN A 2 6.76 -14.90 13.73
C GLN A 2 6.82 -13.39 13.95
N GLN A 3 7.45 -12.65 13.03
CA GLN A 3 7.53 -11.18 13.02
C GLN A 3 6.17 -10.48 13.20
N TYR A 4 5.11 -11.00 12.57
CA TYR A 4 3.76 -10.46 12.71
C TYR A 4 3.15 -10.76 14.08
N LEU A 5 3.36 -11.97 14.61
CA LEU A 5 2.89 -12.33 15.95
C LEU A 5 3.63 -11.55 17.03
N ASP A 6 4.93 -11.31 16.83
CA ASP A 6 5.75 -10.48 17.71
C ASP A 6 5.25 -9.04 17.73
N LEU A 7 4.89 -8.47 16.57
CA LEU A 7 4.25 -7.15 16.50
C LEU A 7 2.92 -7.14 17.27
N MET A 8 2.04 -8.12 17.03
CA MET A 8 0.76 -8.22 17.75
C MET A 8 0.96 -8.29 19.27
N ALA A 9 1.92 -9.10 19.73
CA ALA A 9 2.26 -9.22 21.14
C ALA A 9 2.85 -7.91 21.69
N HIS A 10 3.71 -7.25 20.93
CA HIS A 10 4.31 -5.96 21.30
C HIS A 10 3.25 -4.88 21.49
N VAL A 11 2.32 -4.73 20.54
CA VAL A 11 1.18 -3.79 20.62
C VAL A 11 0.29 -4.13 21.82
N ARG A 12 -0.02 -5.40 22.05
CA ARG A 12 -0.87 -5.81 23.17
C ARG A 12 -0.24 -5.52 24.53
N ASN A 13 1.06 -5.75 24.66
CA ASN A 13 1.75 -5.66 25.94
C ASN A 13 2.25 -4.24 26.27
N ASN A 14 2.58 -3.44 25.25
CA ASN A 14 3.21 -2.11 25.41
C ASN A 14 2.39 -0.97 24.80
N GLY A 15 1.28 -1.26 24.13
CA GLY A 15 0.46 -0.25 23.47
C GLY A 15 -0.27 0.65 24.45
N VAL A 16 -0.40 1.92 24.10
CA VAL A 16 -1.17 2.92 24.85
C VAL A 16 -2.59 2.96 24.29
N ARG A 17 -3.60 3.06 25.16
CA ARG A 17 -4.99 3.27 24.72
C ARG A 17 -5.12 4.61 24.01
N LYS A 18 -5.74 4.60 22.83
CA LYS A 18 -5.95 5.78 22.01
C LYS A 18 -7.30 5.71 21.30
N GLU A 19 -8.06 6.79 21.36
CA GLU A 19 -9.30 6.94 20.59
C GLU A 19 -8.99 7.07 19.09
N ASP A 20 -9.89 6.56 18.25
CA ASP A 20 -9.78 6.62 16.79
C ASP A 20 -11.02 7.28 16.16
N ARG A 21 -10.95 7.58 14.86
CA ARG A 21 -12.01 8.34 14.17
C ARG A 21 -13.37 7.62 14.16
N THR A 22 -13.37 6.30 14.34
CA THR A 22 -14.58 5.47 14.35
C THR A 22 -15.18 5.34 15.75
N GLY A 23 -14.53 5.88 16.79
CA GLY A 23 -14.98 5.79 18.18
C GLY A 23 -14.89 4.38 18.77
N THR A 24 -14.07 3.50 18.20
CA THR A 24 -13.89 2.12 18.65
C THR A 24 -12.82 2.02 19.74
N GLY A 25 -11.79 2.86 19.63
CA GLY A 25 -10.63 2.82 20.51
C GLY A 25 -9.62 1.73 20.15
N THR A 26 -8.34 2.01 20.37
CA THR A 26 -7.21 1.18 19.94
C THR A 26 -6.16 1.02 21.04
N LEU A 27 -5.35 -0.04 20.97
CA LEU A 27 -4.03 -0.07 21.59
C LEU A 27 -3.00 0.29 20.51
N SER A 28 -2.17 1.29 20.78
CA SER A 28 -1.30 1.89 19.77
C SER A 28 0.16 1.96 20.22
N VAL A 29 1.06 1.68 19.28
CA VAL A 29 2.50 1.97 19.35
C VAL A 29 2.87 2.81 18.13
N PHE A 30 3.93 3.62 18.23
CA PHE A 30 4.38 4.48 17.13
C PHE A 30 5.77 4.08 16.67
N GLY A 31 5.85 3.63 15.41
CA GLY A 31 7.07 3.11 14.82
C GLY A 31 7.32 1.65 15.17
N TYR A 32 7.30 0.79 14.15
CA TYR A 32 7.72 -0.60 14.25
C TYR A 32 8.25 -1.05 12.89
N GLN A 33 9.23 -1.94 12.87
CA GLN A 33 9.79 -2.46 11.64
C GLN A 33 9.81 -3.98 11.64
N MET A 34 9.35 -4.57 10.53
CA MET A 34 9.48 -6.00 10.26
C MET A 34 10.35 -6.20 9.02
N ARG A 35 11.02 -7.36 8.96
CA ARG A 35 11.79 -7.79 7.79
C ARG A 35 11.40 -9.22 7.42
N PHE A 36 11.19 -9.44 6.13
CA PHE A 36 10.80 -10.73 5.58
C PHE A 36 11.79 -11.11 4.47
N ASP A 37 12.52 -12.21 4.67
CA ASP A 37 13.38 -12.77 3.63
C ASP A 37 12.53 -13.63 2.69
N LEU A 38 12.21 -13.09 1.51
CA LEU A 38 11.34 -13.75 0.53
C LEU A 38 11.92 -15.05 -0.03
N ARG A 39 13.23 -15.32 0.17
CA ARG A 39 13.85 -16.60 -0.21
C ARG A 39 13.42 -17.75 0.70
N GLN A 40 12.99 -17.43 1.92
CA GLN A 40 12.50 -18.44 2.88
C GLN A 40 11.03 -18.82 2.64
N GLY A 41 10.36 -18.14 1.69
CA GLY A 41 8.97 -18.37 1.34
C GLY A 41 8.17 -17.08 1.24
N PHE A 42 6.96 -17.19 0.72
CA PHE A 42 6.05 -16.05 0.61
C PHE A 42 5.42 -15.72 1.97
N PRO A 43 5.52 -14.47 2.48
CA PRO A 43 5.12 -14.10 3.83
C PRO A 43 3.59 -13.92 3.99
N LEU A 44 2.83 -14.94 3.60
CA LEU A 44 1.38 -15.01 3.85
C LEU A 44 1.13 -15.54 5.26
N LEU A 45 0.23 -14.91 6.02
CA LEU A 45 -0.15 -15.42 7.33
C LEU A 45 -0.71 -16.84 7.23
N THR A 46 -0.21 -17.73 8.08
CA THR A 46 -0.66 -19.12 8.18
C THR A 46 -1.48 -19.38 9.44
N THR A 47 -1.46 -18.48 10.42
CA THR A 47 -2.21 -18.60 11.68
C THR A 47 -3.69 -18.26 11.54
N LYS A 48 -4.11 -17.70 10.41
CA LYS A 48 -5.50 -17.57 9.99
C LYS A 48 -5.58 -17.67 8.47
N LYS A 49 -6.70 -18.17 7.95
CA LYS A 49 -6.95 -18.19 6.50
C LYS A 49 -7.10 -16.76 6.00
N LEU A 50 -6.37 -16.40 4.95
CA LEU A 50 -6.49 -15.11 4.27
C LEU A 50 -7.28 -15.27 2.96
N HIS A 51 -8.03 -14.24 2.60
CA HIS A 51 -8.73 -14.19 1.32
C HIS A 51 -7.79 -13.70 0.21
N LEU A 52 -6.86 -14.57 -0.22
CA LEU A 52 -5.79 -14.25 -1.17
C LEU A 52 -6.30 -13.67 -2.49
N LYS A 53 -7.48 -14.10 -2.94
CA LYS A 53 -8.13 -13.59 -4.16
C LYS A 53 -8.30 -12.06 -4.11
N SER A 54 -8.76 -11.51 -2.99
CA SER A 54 -8.91 -10.05 -2.83
C SER A 54 -7.57 -9.33 -2.94
N ILE A 55 -6.54 -9.83 -2.26
CA ILE A 55 -5.20 -9.22 -2.22
C ILE A 55 -4.61 -9.14 -3.64
N LEU A 56 -4.72 -10.22 -4.41
CA LEU A 56 -4.16 -10.26 -5.77
C LEU A 56 -4.88 -9.30 -6.72
N HIS A 57 -6.20 -9.32 -6.74
CA HIS A 57 -6.98 -8.44 -7.61
C HIS A 57 -6.89 -6.97 -7.22
N GLU A 58 -6.80 -6.66 -5.93
CA GLU A 58 -6.53 -5.29 -5.47
C GLU A 58 -5.18 -4.78 -5.98
N LEU A 59 -4.12 -5.60 -5.88
CA LEU A 59 -2.82 -5.21 -6.43
C LEU A 59 -2.87 -5.01 -7.96
N LEU A 60 -3.57 -5.89 -8.69
CA LEU A 60 -3.75 -5.74 -10.13
C LEU A 60 -4.54 -4.47 -10.49
N TRP A 61 -5.54 -4.12 -9.69
CA TRP A 61 -6.35 -2.91 -9.84
C TRP A 61 -5.55 -1.64 -9.55
N PHE A 62 -4.70 -1.63 -8.50
CA PHE A 62 -3.74 -0.54 -8.29
C PHE A 62 -2.77 -0.42 -9.47
N LEU A 63 -2.25 -1.53 -9.95
CA LEU A 63 -1.33 -1.54 -11.10
C LEU A 63 -2.02 -1.10 -12.39
N SER A 64 -3.32 -1.27 -12.59
CA SER A 64 -4.02 -0.71 -13.75
C SER A 64 -4.23 0.79 -13.68
N GLY A 65 -4.06 1.40 -12.50
CA GLY A 65 -4.31 2.82 -12.26
C GLY A 65 -5.78 3.15 -12.04
N ASP A 66 -6.62 2.13 -11.85
CA ASP A 66 -8.06 2.29 -11.66
C ASP A 66 -8.36 2.67 -10.20
N THR A 67 -9.42 3.45 -10.02
CA THR A 67 -9.91 3.94 -8.73
C THR A 67 -11.41 3.73 -8.54
N ASN A 68 -12.07 3.06 -9.50
CA ASN A 68 -13.46 2.66 -9.40
C ASN A 68 -13.58 1.17 -9.00
N THR A 69 -14.51 0.86 -8.11
CA THR A 69 -14.74 -0.49 -7.57
C THR A 69 -15.35 -1.48 -8.57
N ALA A 70 -15.78 -1.05 -9.76
CA ALA A 70 -16.42 -1.92 -10.75
C ALA A 70 -15.54 -3.12 -11.15
N TYR A 71 -14.22 -2.94 -11.30
CA TYR A 71 -13.30 -4.06 -11.56
C TYR A 71 -13.33 -5.08 -10.42
N LEU A 72 -13.25 -4.61 -9.17
CA LEU A 72 -13.25 -5.46 -7.98
C LEU A 72 -14.58 -6.21 -7.84
N LYS A 73 -15.70 -5.51 -8.01
CA LYS A 73 -17.05 -6.09 -7.96
C LYS A 73 -17.26 -7.17 -9.02
N ARG A 74 -16.80 -6.97 -10.26
CA ARG A 74 -16.83 -7.99 -11.32
C ARG A 74 -16.06 -9.26 -10.95
N HIS A 75 -15.06 -9.16 -10.08
CA HIS A 75 -14.30 -10.31 -9.57
C HIS A 75 -14.80 -10.82 -8.21
N GLY A 76 -15.93 -10.32 -7.71
CA GLY A 76 -16.53 -10.73 -6.44
C GLY A 76 -15.74 -10.26 -5.22
N ILE A 77 -15.19 -9.04 -5.30
CA ILE A 77 -14.40 -8.42 -4.23
C ILE A 77 -15.12 -7.13 -3.78
N SER A 78 -15.35 -7.03 -2.48
CA SER A 78 -16.11 -5.96 -1.83
C SER A 78 -15.31 -5.18 -0.77
N ILE A 79 -13.99 -5.36 -0.70
CA ILE A 79 -13.15 -4.79 0.39
C ILE A 79 -13.01 -3.27 0.35
N TRP A 80 -13.57 -2.62 -0.67
CA TRP A 80 -13.57 -1.17 -0.87
C TRP A 80 -14.99 -0.57 -0.87
N ASP A 81 -16.02 -1.40 -0.67
CA ASP A 81 -17.41 -0.99 -0.84
C ASP A 81 -17.84 0.06 0.19
N GLU A 82 -17.29 0.02 1.41
CA GLU A 82 -17.63 0.95 2.49
C GLU A 82 -17.13 2.40 2.26
N TRP A 83 -16.20 2.60 1.33
CA TRP A 83 -15.62 3.93 1.03
C TRP A 83 -16.04 4.48 -0.33
N ALA A 84 -16.54 3.62 -1.22
CA ALA A 84 -16.92 4.03 -2.56
C ALA A 84 -18.20 4.87 -2.54
N ASP A 85 -18.28 5.87 -3.43
CA ASP A 85 -19.50 6.64 -3.62
C ASP A 85 -20.60 5.82 -4.36
N GLU A 86 -21.72 6.47 -4.67
CA GLU A 86 -22.84 5.84 -5.38
C GLU A 86 -22.49 5.32 -6.79
N ASN A 87 -21.46 5.87 -7.42
CA ASN A 87 -20.94 5.45 -8.72
C ASN A 87 -19.81 4.42 -8.60
N GLY A 88 -19.37 4.13 -7.38
CA GLY A 88 -18.29 3.21 -7.09
C GLY A 88 -16.89 3.85 -7.11
N ASP A 89 -16.80 5.18 -7.17
CA ASP A 89 -15.55 5.93 -7.21
C ASP A 89 -14.97 6.18 -5.81
N LEU A 90 -13.64 6.17 -5.71
CA LEU A 90 -12.89 6.39 -4.46
C LEU A 90 -12.07 7.68 -4.46
N GLY A 91 -12.19 8.49 -5.51
CA GLY A 91 -11.28 9.62 -5.78
C GLY A 91 -9.89 9.15 -6.22
N PRO A 92 -8.87 10.02 -6.20
CA PRO A 92 -7.55 9.74 -6.75
C PRO A 92 -6.67 8.90 -5.81
N VAL A 93 -7.18 7.77 -5.32
CA VAL A 93 -6.44 6.85 -4.44
C VAL A 93 -5.33 6.08 -5.17
N TYR A 94 -4.45 5.42 -4.41
CA TYR A 94 -3.30 4.58 -4.81
C TYR A 94 -3.04 4.41 -6.32
N GLY A 95 -3.88 3.67 -7.05
CA GLY A 95 -3.66 3.36 -8.46
C GLY A 95 -3.45 4.61 -9.31
N ARG A 96 -4.29 5.64 -9.11
CA ARG A 96 -4.14 6.94 -9.77
C ARG A 96 -2.78 7.56 -9.47
N GLN A 97 -2.36 7.58 -8.22
CA GLN A 97 -1.05 8.12 -7.83
C GLN A 97 0.11 7.31 -8.40
N TRP A 98 -0.01 5.98 -8.44
CA TRP A 98 1.05 5.09 -8.91
C TRP A 98 1.27 5.19 -10.42
N ARG A 99 0.19 5.32 -11.19
CA ARG A 99 0.22 5.25 -12.66
C ARG A 99 0.08 6.59 -13.36
N ALA A 100 -0.47 7.60 -12.70
CA ALA A 100 -0.75 8.90 -13.30
C ALA A 100 -0.80 10.01 -12.24
N TRP A 101 0.29 10.18 -11.49
CA TRP A 101 0.45 11.30 -10.56
C TRP A 101 0.41 12.64 -11.32
N PRO A 102 -0.44 13.60 -10.95
CA PRO A 102 -0.53 14.89 -11.67
C PRO A 102 0.73 15.73 -11.45
N ALA A 103 1.35 16.19 -12.54
CA ALA A 103 2.45 17.12 -12.51
C ALA A 103 1.98 18.57 -12.59
N TRP A 104 2.83 19.50 -12.14
CA TRP A 104 2.51 20.93 -12.11
C TRP A 104 2.29 21.56 -13.49
N ASP A 105 2.80 20.92 -14.55
CA ASP A 105 2.67 21.36 -15.94
C ASP A 105 1.44 20.74 -16.65
N GLY A 106 0.59 20.03 -15.90
CA GLY A 106 -0.59 19.33 -16.42
C GLY A 106 -0.30 17.96 -17.04
N SER A 107 0.96 17.53 -17.09
CA SER A 107 1.31 16.17 -17.47
C SER A 107 1.05 15.18 -16.31
N HIS A 108 1.33 13.90 -16.55
CA HIS A 108 1.20 12.86 -15.53
C HIS A 108 2.49 12.04 -15.42
N ILE A 109 2.82 11.61 -14.21
CA ILE A 109 3.99 10.78 -13.90
C ILE A 109 3.53 9.36 -13.58
N ASP A 110 3.90 8.40 -14.42
CA ASP A 110 3.77 6.97 -14.13
C ASP A 110 4.97 6.50 -13.30
N GLN A 111 4.80 6.46 -11.98
CA GLN A 111 5.85 6.10 -11.04
C GLN A 111 6.25 4.63 -11.19
N ILE A 112 5.31 3.73 -11.49
CA ILE A 112 5.61 2.29 -11.62
C ILE A 112 6.50 2.04 -12.85
N THR A 113 6.13 2.59 -14.01
CA THR A 113 6.92 2.44 -15.23
C THR A 113 8.32 3.02 -15.03
N LYS A 114 8.41 4.22 -14.46
CA LYS A 114 9.69 4.87 -14.16
C LYS A 114 10.59 3.99 -13.27
N ILE A 115 10.04 3.38 -12.23
CA ILE A 115 10.79 2.51 -11.32
C ILE A 115 11.27 1.24 -12.03
N VAL A 116 10.43 0.61 -12.83
CA VAL A 116 10.81 -0.58 -13.59
C VAL A 116 11.95 -0.27 -14.55
N ASP A 117 11.90 0.87 -15.23
CA ASP A 117 12.93 1.29 -16.17
C ASP A 117 14.23 1.71 -15.47
N GLU A 118 14.13 2.39 -14.33
CA GLU A 118 15.28 2.78 -13.52
C GLU A 118 15.95 1.57 -12.85
N LEU A 119 15.18 0.56 -12.41
CA LEU A 119 15.74 -0.71 -11.91
C LEU A 119 16.55 -1.46 -12.98
N LYS A 120 16.17 -1.35 -14.25
CA LYS A 120 16.88 -1.99 -15.37
C LYS A 120 18.13 -1.22 -15.78
N SER A 121 18.07 0.11 -15.76
CA SER A 121 19.12 0.98 -16.30
C SER A 121 20.09 1.52 -15.25
N ASN A 122 19.63 1.69 -14.01
CA ASN A 122 20.38 2.25 -12.88
C ASN A 122 19.93 1.62 -11.54
N PRO A 123 20.18 0.31 -11.34
CA PRO A 123 19.74 -0.42 -10.14
C PRO A 123 20.31 0.13 -8.82
N ASP A 124 21.46 0.81 -8.87
CA ASP A 124 22.11 1.41 -7.69
C ASP A 124 21.46 2.75 -7.26
N SER A 125 20.43 3.20 -7.99
CA SER A 125 19.71 4.42 -7.66
C SER A 125 19.13 4.35 -6.24
N ARG A 126 19.43 5.39 -5.46
CA ARG A 126 18.86 5.58 -4.12
C ARG A 126 17.49 6.28 -4.16
N ARG A 127 16.94 6.50 -5.35
CA ARG A 127 15.72 7.28 -5.60
C ARG A 127 14.58 6.45 -6.18
N LEU A 128 14.69 5.12 -6.09
CA LEU A 128 13.68 4.17 -6.54
C LEU A 128 12.46 4.18 -5.60
N ILE A 129 11.68 5.26 -5.62
CA ILE A 129 10.56 5.53 -4.71
C ILE A 129 9.25 5.65 -5.49
N VAL A 130 8.19 5.09 -4.91
CA VAL A 130 6.80 5.38 -5.29
C VAL A 130 6.10 5.97 -4.06
N SER A 131 5.40 7.08 -4.25
CA SER A 131 4.55 7.68 -3.23
C SER A 131 3.08 7.66 -3.67
N ALA A 132 2.19 7.34 -2.74
CA ALA A 132 0.77 7.59 -2.88
C ALA A 132 0.35 8.90 -2.17
N TRP A 133 1.26 9.54 -1.44
CA TRP A 133 0.94 10.68 -0.57
C TRP A 133 0.95 12.02 -1.34
N ASN A 134 -0.01 12.19 -2.25
CA ASN A 134 -0.20 13.47 -2.93
C ASN A 134 -0.97 14.44 -2.03
N VAL A 135 -0.25 15.34 -1.37
CA VAL A 135 -0.79 16.32 -0.41
C VAL A 135 -1.94 17.14 -1.01
N ALA A 136 -1.87 17.49 -2.29
CA ALA A 136 -2.86 18.34 -2.94
C ALA A 136 -4.19 17.62 -3.22
N GLU A 137 -4.19 16.28 -3.25
CA GLU A 137 -5.37 15.47 -3.61
C GLU A 137 -5.91 14.68 -2.40
N LEU A 138 -5.34 14.84 -1.19
CA LEU A 138 -5.75 14.04 -0.02
C LEU A 138 -7.22 14.19 0.35
N ASP A 139 -7.76 15.41 0.22
CA ASP A 139 -9.16 15.71 0.57
C ASP A 139 -10.16 15.18 -0.48
N GLU A 140 -9.68 14.82 -1.67
CA GLU A 140 -10.49 14.21 -2.74
C GLU A 140 -10.52 12.68 -2.63
N MET A 141 -9.67 12.08 -1.79
CA MET A 141 -9.61 10.63 -1.61
C MET A 141 -10.62 10.19 -0.56
N ALA A 142 -11.40 9.14 -0.87
CA ALA A 142 -12.33 8.54 0.08
C ALA A 142 -11.66 8.06 1.38
N LEU A 143 -10.38 7.67 1.28
CA LEU A 143 -9.51 7.42 2.43
C LEU A 143 -8.07 7.79 2.08
N SER A 144 -7.40 8.55 2.96
CA SER A 144 -6.00 8.88 2.75
C SER A 144 -5.13 7.60 2.70
N PRO A 145 -4.05 7.55 1.91
CA PRO A 145 -3.25 6.33 1.71
C PRO A 145 -2.63 5.80 3.01
N CYS A 146 -2.90 4.56 3.40
CA CYS A 146 -2.29 3.93 4.57
C CYS A 146 -0.85 3.50 4.25
N HIS A 147 -0.66 2.73 3.18
CA HIS A 147 0.65 2.38 2.61
C HIS A 147 1.10 3.49 1.65
N CYS A 148 1.71 4.54 2.20
CA CYS A 148 1.85 5.82 1.52
C CYS A 148 3.16 6.02 0.76
N LEU A 149 4.21 5.26 1.06
CA LEU A 149 5.50 5.34 0.36
C LEU A 149 6.21 3.99 0.38
N PHE A 150 6.75 3.55 -0.75
CA PHE A 150 7.65 2.41 -0.79
C PHE A 150 8.89 2.70 -1.65
N GLN A 151 10.00 2.11 -1.24
CA GLN A 151 11.31 2.27 -1.86
C GLN A 151 11.89 0.91 -2.23
N PHE A 152 12.44 0.81 -3.43
CA PHE A 152 13.20 -0.35 -3.87
C PHE A 152 14.70 -0.15 -3.67
N TRP A 153 15.39 -1.28 -3.50
CA TRP A 153 16.83 -1.34 -3.42
C TRP A 153 17.31 -2.62 -4.07
N ALA A 154 18.29 -2.52 -4.97
CA ALA A 154 18.89 -3.66 -5.64
C ALA A 154 20.36 -3.83 -5.21
N ALA A 155 20.76 -5.05 -4.86
CA ALA A 155 22.16 -5.42 -4.64
C ALA A 155 22.34 -6.93 -4.74
N GLU A 156 23.54 -7.38 -5.10
CA GLU A 156 23.89 -8.81 -5.18
C GLU A 156 22.88 -9.62 -6.02
N GLY A 157 22.36 -9.03 -7.10
CA GLY A 157 21.34 -9.65 -7.96
C GLY A 157 19.97 -9.85 -7.30
N ARG A 158 19.69 -9.16 -6.19
CA ARG A 158 18.43 -9.25 -5.44
C ARG A 158 17.73 -7.91 -5.36
N LEU A 159 16.40 -7.95 -5.33
CA LEU A 159 15.54 -6.80 -5.14
C LEU A 159 14.91 -6.84 -3.74
N SER A 160 15.05 -5.74 -3.01
CA SER A 160 14.36 -5.48 -1.74
C SER A 160 13.35 -4.36 -1.92
N CYS A 161 12.30 -4.36 -1.08
CA CYS A 161 11.32 -3.29 -1.00
C CYS A 161 11.07 -2.94 0.47
N GLN A 162 11.09 -1.65 0.79
CA GLN A 162 10.70 -1.12 2.09
C GLN A 162 9.42 -0.30 1.92
N LEU A 163 8.41 -0.62 2.73
CA LEU A 163 7.16 0.13 2.80
C LEU A 163 7.13 0.97 4.09
N TYR A 164 6.73 2.23 3.96
CA TYR A 164 6.28 3.06 5.06
C TYR A 164 4.74 3.08 5.06
N GLN A 165 4.15 2.49 6.10
CA GLN A 165 2.72 2.47 6.34
C GLN A 165 2.41 3.37 7.54
N ARG A 166 1.64 4.43 7.32
CA ARG A 166 1.37 5.46 8.34
C ARG A 166 0.30 5.07 9.37
N SER A 167 -0.55 4.09 9.04
CA SER A 167 -1.68 3.64 9.86
C SER A 167 -2.10 2.22 9.49
#